data_AF-A0A3R7K0U7-F1
#
_entry.id   AF-A0A3R7K0U7-F1
#
_cell.length_a   1.000
_cell.length_b   1.000
_cell.length_c   1.000
_cell.angle_alpha   90.00
_cell.angle_beta   90.00
_cell.angle_gamma   90.00
#
_symmetry.space_group_name_H-M   'P 1'
#
loop_
_entity.id
_entity.type
_entity.pdbx_description
1 polymer ?
#
loop_
_entity_poly.entity_id
_entity_poly.type
_entity_poly.pdbx_seq_one_letter_code
_entity_poly.pdbx_strand_id
1 'polypeptide(L)'
;MEEKESLHEKRTGHASLNSLQFKMLISYKMEPVNGSLIKYGEENTSETCSNCGGLKQDLGGNTVYTYEPYGEDLDKDVNKSFSK
;
A
#
# COMPACT_ATOMS: atom_id res chain seq x y z
N MET A 1 16.12 15.53 -24.07
CA MET A 1 15.88 16.78 -23.34
C MET A 1 14.68 17.40 -24.04
N GLU A 2 13.46 17.43 -23.53
CA GLU A 2 12.87 17.24 -22.20
C GLU A 2 11.40 16.83 -22.48
N GLU A 3 10.93 15.80 -21.80
CA GLU A 3 9.91 15.93 -20.74
C GLU A 3 8.49 15.89 -21.32
N LYS A 4 7.90 14.69 -21.33
CA LYS A 4 6.46 14.50 -21.55
C LYS A 4 5.78 14.54 -20.20
N GLU A 5 5.42 15.74 -19.81
CA GLU A 5 4.45 15.96 -18.74
C GLU A 5 3.07 15.45 -19.14
N SER A 6 2.47 14.77 -18.16
CA SER A 6 1.11 15.02 -17.70
C SER A 6 -0.02 14.11 -18.16
N LEU A 7 -0.60 13.53 -17.11
CA LEU A 7 -2.02 13.22 -16.90
C LEU A 7 -2.55 11.90 -17.48
N HIS A 8 -2.12 10.79 -16.85
CA HIS A 8 -3.00 9.62 -16.80
C HIS A 8 -4.05 9.81 -15.70
N GLU A 9 -5.18 10.34 -16.15
CA GLU A 9 -6.52 9.82 -15.95
C GLU A 9 -7.01 9.48 -14.52
N LYS A 10 -8.00 10.27 -14.12
CA LYS A 10 -8.86 10.16 -12.93
C LYS A 10 -9.43 8.75 -12.75
N ARG A 11 -9.25 8.14 -11.57
CA ARG A 11 -10.08 7.01 -11.10
C ARG A 11 -10.40 7.12 -9.61
N THR A 12 -11.29 8.05 -9.26
CA THR A 12 -11.97 8.05 -7.96
C THR A 12 -13.20 7.16 -8.04
N GLY A 13 -13.06 5.92 -7.59
CA GLY A 13 -14.13 4.92 -7.59
C GLY A 13 -13.85 3.78 -6.62
N HIS A 14 -13.36 4.09 -5.43
CA HIS A 14 -13.44 3.18 -4.29
C HIS A 14 -14.35 3.86 -3.27
N ALA A 15 -15.36 3.13 -2.77
CA ALA A 15 -16.19 3.63 -1.68
C ALA A 15 -15.26 4.24 -0.62
N SER A 16 -15.50 5.51 -0.29
CA SER A 16 -14.78 6.22 0.77
C SER A 16 -15.08 5.52 2.10
N LEU A 17 -14.41 4.41 2.38
CA LEU A 17 -14.12 4.00 3.74
C LEU A 17 -13.39 5.21 4.31
N ASN A 18 -14.05 5.91 5.22
CA ASN A 18 -13.50 7.07 5.90
C ASN A 18 -12.32 6.60 6.78
N SER A 19 -11.15 6.47 6.17
CA SER A 19 -9.92 6.00 6.78
C SER A 19 -9.63 6.67 8.13
N LEU A 20 -10.05 7.93 8.31
CA LEU A 20 -10.03 8.65 9.57
C LEU A 20 -10.91 8.02 10.66
N GLN A 21 -12.19 7.72 10.39
CA GLN A 21 -13.07 7.11 11.40
C GLN A 21 -12.63 5.68 11.72
N PHE A 22 -12.15 4.93 10.73
CA PHE A 22 -11.60 3.60 10.96
C PHE A 22 -10.35 3.64 11.86
N LYS A 23 -9.41 4.57 11.61
CA LYS A 23 -8.24 4.78 12.46
C LYS A 23 -8.63 5.15 13.89
N MET A 24 -9.62 6.04 14.07
CA MET A 24 -10.14 6.41 15.40
C MET A 24 -10.76 5.21 16.14
N LEU A 25 -11.54 4.38 15.44
CA LEU A 25 -12.16 3.20 16.03
C LEU A 25 -11.13 2.17 16.49
N ILE A 26 -10.06 1.96 15.72
CA ILE A 26 -8.97 1.07 16.12
C ILE A 26 -8.27 1.62 17.37
N SER A 27 -7.91 2.91 17.40
CA SER A 27 -7.27 3.51 18.58
C SER A 27 -8.11 3.31 19.84
N TYR A 28 -9.42 3.58 19.76
CA TYR A 28 -10.34 3.39 20.88
C TYR A 28 -10.38 1.94 21.38
N LYS A 29 -10.38 0.97 20.46
CA LYS A 29 -10.40 -0.46 20.82
C LYS A 29 -9.05 -0.98 21.35
N MET A 30 -7.94 -0.31 21.05
CA MET A 30 -6.61 -0.70 21.52
C MET A 30 -6.28 -0.16 22.92
N GLU A 31 -6.94 0.92 23.35
CA GLU A 31 -6.72 1.54 24.67
C GLU A 31 -6.87 0.55 25.86
N PRO A 32 -7.91 -0.32 25.93
CA PRO A 32 -8.10 -1.22 27.06
C PRO A 32 -7.04 -2.32 27.19
N VAL A 33 -6.31 -2.61 26.11
CA VAL A 33 -5.28 -3.66 26.08
C VAL A 33 -3.86 -3.08 26.13
N ASN A 34 -3.72 -1.79 26.45
CA ASN A 34 -2.47 -1.04 26.36
C ASN A 34 -1.81 -1.14 24.96
N GLY A 35 -2.62 -1.37 23.93
CA GLY A 35 -2.17 -1.46 22.55
C GLY A 35 -1.87 -0.08 21.98
N SER A 36 -0.82 0.01 21.16
CA SER A 36 -0.43 1.26 20.49
C SER A 36 -0.69 1.20 18.99
N LEU A 37 -1.31 2.25 18.44
CA LEU A 37 -1.43 2.42 17.01
C LEU A 37 -0.25 3.25 16.48
N ILE A 38 0.65 2.62 15.74
CA ILE A 38 1.81 3.28 15.11
C ILE A 38 1.46 3.64 13.67
N LYS A 39 1.73 4.89 13.28
CA LYS A 39 1.56 5.37 11.90
C LYS A 39 2.89 5.22 11.16
N TYR A 40 2.89 4.45 10.09
CA TYR A 40 3.99 4.37 9.13
C TYR A 40 3.66 5.23 7.90
N GLY A 41 4.69 5.78 7.25
CA GLY A 41 4.53 6.42 5.96
C GLY A 41 4.07 5.40 4.92
N GLU A 42 3.16 5.77 4.03
CA GLU A 42 2.60 4.85 3.02
C GLU A 42 3.23 5.02 1.63
N GLU A 43 4.26 5.85 1.50
CA GLU A 43 4.90 6.18 0.23
C GLU A 43 5.47 4.93 -0.46
N ASN A 44 5.03 4.67 -1.69
CA ASN A 44 5.47 3.56 -2.56
C ASN A 44 5.36 2.15 -1.93
N THR A 45 4.68 1.98 -0.80
CA THR A 45 4.60 0.72 -0.05
C THR A 45 3.92 -0.41 -0.83
N SER A 46 2.94 -0.08 -1.69
CA SER A 46 2.28 -1.05 -2.57
C SER A 46 3.15 -1.47 -3.76
N GLU A 47 4.09 -0.61 -4.17
CA GLU A 47 4.96 -0.79 -5.33
C GLU A 47 6.27 -1.48 -4.97
N THR A 48 6.70 -1.31 -3.72
CA THR A 48 7.94 -1.86 -3.19
C THR A 48 7.80 -3.34 -2.90
N CYS A 49 8.70 -4.16 -3.44
CA CYS A 49 8.86 -5.55 -3.07
C CYS A 49 9.41 -5.59 -1.64
N SER A 50 8.64 -6.15 -0.73
CA SER A 50 9.06 -6.29 0.68
C SER A 50 10.32 -7.14 0.86
N ASN A 51 10.58 -8.09 -0.04
CA ASN A 51 11.75 -8.97 0.05
C ASN A 51 13.05 -8.29 -0.39
N CYS A 52 13.00 -7.42 -1.41
CA CYS A 52 14.21 -6.89 -2.05
C CYS A 52 14.29 -5.36 -2.17
N GLY A 53 13.24 -4.65 -1.78
CA GLY A 53 13.15 -3.18 -1.90
C GLY A 53 13.00 -2.67 -3.34
N GLY A 54 12.79 -3.56 -4.32
CA GLY A 54 12.62 -3.18 -5.72
C GLY A 54 11.26 -2.53 -5.97
N LEU A 55 11.22 -1.45 -6.75
CA LEU A 55 9.98 -0.79 -7.15
C LEU A 55 9.36 -1.48 -8.38
N LYS A 56 8.08 -1.82 -8.28
CA LYS A 56 7.27 -2.32 -9.40
C LYS A 56 6.48 -1.16 -9.99
N GLN A 57 6.78 -0.82 -11.25
CA GLN A 57 6.19 0.34 -11.95
C GLN A 57 4.76 0.12 -12.44
N ASP A 58 4.30 -1.13 -12.58
CA ASP A 58 2.94 -1.45 -13.00
C ASP A 58 2.29 -2.44 -12.02
N LEU A 59 1.43 -1.93 -11.14
CA LEU A 59 0.67 -2.75 -10.20
C LEU A 59 -0.65 -3.28 -10.77
N GLY A 60 -1.11 -2.73 -11.90
CA GLY A 60 -2.43 -2.99 -12.45
C GLY A 60 -3.57 -2.94 -11.39
N GLY A 61 -4.67 -3.63 -11.69
CA GLY A 61 -5.77 -3.88 -10.74
C GLY A 61 -5.66 -5.23 -10.02
N ASN A 62 -4.49 -5.88 -10.04
CA ASN A 62 -4.34 -7.24 -9.55
C ASN A 62 -4.30 -7.26 -8.00
N THR A 63 -4.84 -8.34 -7.43
CA THR A 63 -4.73 -8.68 -6.00
C THR A 63 -3.40 -9.38 -5.69
N VAL A 64 -2.72 -9.89 -6.72
CA VAL A 64 -1.43 -10.57 -6.60
C VAL A 64 -0.28 -9.66 -6.99
N TYR A 65 0.73 -9.59 -6.12
CA TYR A 65 2.03 -9.00 -6.36
C TYR A 65 3.00 -10.08 -6.86
N THR A 66 3.28 -10.05 -8.16
CA THR A 66 4.35 -10.85 -8.78
C THR A 66 5.56 -9.96 -9.04
N TYR A 67 6.76 -10.38 -8.63
CA TYR A 67 8.01 -9.69 -8.95
C TYR A 67 9.00 -10.66 -9.59
N GLU A 68 9.23 -10.46 -10.89
CA GLU A 68 9.95 -11.39 -11.77
C GLU A 68 11.35 -11.82 -11.29
N PRO A 69 12.17 -10.96 -10.62
CA PRO A 69 13.46 -11.39 -10.12
C PRO A 69 13.42 -12.46 -9.02
N TYR A 70 12.28 -12.62 -8.34
CA TYR A 70 12.11 -13.58 -7.23
C TYR A 70 11.09 -14.67 -7.56
N GLY A 71 10.27 -14.50 -8.59
CA GLY A 71 9.31 -15.52 -9.06
C GLY A 71 8.21 -15.88 -8.05
N GLU A 72 8.07 -15.11 -6.97
CA GLU A 72 7.09 -15.35 -5.92
C GLU A 72 5.85 -14.48 -6.12
N ASP A 73 4.70 -15.14 -6.11
CA ASP A 73 3.38 -14.51 -6.09
C ASP A 73 2.96 -14.30 -4.64
N LEU A 74 2.88 -13.05 -4.21
CA LEU A 74 2.38 -12.67 -2.90
C LEU A 74 1.03 -11.98 -3.02
N ASP A 75 0.17 -12.13 -2.02
CA ASP A 75 -0.95 -11.22 -1.88
C ASP A 75 -0.43 -9.77 -1.73
N LYS A 76 -1.05 -8.83 -2.44
CA LYS A 76 -0.58 -7.44 -2.51
C LYS A 76 -0.63 -6.74 -1.14
N ASP A 77 -1.66 -6.99 -0.36
CA ASP A 77 -1.80 -6.37 0.97
C ASP A 77 -0.80 -7.00 1.95
N VAL A 78 -0.50 -8.29 1.79
CA VAL A 78 0.59 -8.96 2.51
C VAL A 78 1.94 -8.34 2.14
N ASN A 79 2.27 -8.19 0.85
CA ASN A 79 3.52 -7.55 0.44
C ASN A 79 3.63 -6.12 1.01
N LYS A 80 2.55 -5.33 0.90
CA LYS A 80 2.51 -3.96 1.45
C LYS A 80 2.79 -3.94 2.95
N SER A 81 2.30 -4.94 3.71
CA SER A 81 2.49 -5.00 5.17
C SER A 81 3.95 -5.17 5.61
N PHE A 82 4.81 -5.68 4.73
CA PHE A 82 6.23 -5.90 4.99
C PHE A 82 7.14 -4.84 4.33
N SER A 83 6.60 -3.99 3.46
CA SER A 83 7.33 -2.88 2.85
C SER A 83 7.55 -1.75 3.86
N LYS A 84 8.80 -1.26 3.96
CA LYS A 84 9.23 -0.21 4.89
C LYS A 84 9.26 1.16 4.24
#